data_AF-A0A2H4VDG2-F1
#
_entry.id   AF-A0A2H4VDG2-F1
#
_cell.length_a   1.000
_cell.length_b   1.000
_cell.length_c   1.000
_cell.angle_alpha   90.00
_cell.angle_beta   90.00
_cell.angle_gamma   90.00
#
_symmetry.space_group_name_H-M   'P 1'
#
loop_
_entity.id
_entity.type
_entity.pdbx_description
1 polymer ?
#
loop_
_entity_poly.entity_id
_entity_poly.type
_entity_poly.pdbx_seq_one_letter_code
_entity_poly.pdbx_strand_id
1 'polypeptide(L)'
;MYKRLLIVSLMAVAISFLLVTPIFAAEYGGIITNLAPDKASYPNPGETITITCQGTFTNAHGHGKTLDDSQIVYTITDGGGNVVGTHTATLDPLEVGDSFTDTWVTTNTNFPTEGSYTITAKWYDGTNHNPGHLITSSSTSFTSIPSPWIIVVIAGITMTIAAFARKRRWWLSYYLVGSVSVVALLMSFFVLTGYDSYIMSIEAQSMAYVASILGMSSQYLAPNAFLFPDPAGWSIFGIGLECSSIIEISVFVALLLFYPSYSWKTKLKYATIGVVATYLANIIRILSIVAIVAVFGKTSVYLAHAIIGKLIFFVLIVILYWYLLTKPTMNKVRKNIKSGKF
;
A
#
# COMPACT_ATOMS: atom_id res chain seq x y z
N MET A 1 -43.66 -41.35 -13.22
CA MET A 1 -42.45 -40.57 -12.89
C MET A 1 -41.38 -40.60 -13.98
N TYR A 2 -41.06 -41.75 -14.59
CA TYR A 2 -39.99 -41.85 -15.60
C TYR A 2 -40.20 -41.02 -16.90
N LYS A 3 -41.43 -40.88 -17.41
CA LYS A 3 -41.69 -40.08 -18.63
C LYS A 3 -41.45 -38.56 -18.45
N ARG A 4 -41.67 -38.01 -17.24
CA ARG A 4 -41.40 -36.59 -16.95
C ARG A 4 -39.90 -36.31 -16.81
N LEU A 5 -39.14 -37.25 -16.26
CA LEU A 5 -37.67 -37.12 -16.15
C LEU A 5 -37.00 -37.10 -17.53
N LEU A 6 -37.51 -37.89 -18.48
CA LEU A 6 -36.97 -37.98 -19.83
C LEU A 6 -37.24 -36.69 -20.64
N ILE A 7 -38.43 -36.10 -20.50
CA ILE A 7 -38.79 -34.82 -21.14
C ILE A 7 -38.00 -33.66 -20.54
N VAL A 8 -37.82 -33.63 -19.22
CA VAL A 8 -37.01 -32.60 -18.55
C VAL A 8 -35.53 -32.71 -18.94
N SER A 9 -35.01 -33.94 -19.08
CA SER A 9 -33.62 -34.16 -19.52
C SER A 9 -33.44 -33.78 -21.00
N LEU A 10 -34.39 -34.10 -21.87
CA LEU A 10 -34.37 -33.68 -23.29
C LEU A 10 -34.50 -32.16 -23.44
N MET A 11 -35.33 -31.49 -22.62
CA MET A 11 -35.41 -30.04 -22.59
C MET A 11 -34.12 -29.41 -22.06
N ALA A 12 -33.48 -29.96 -21.04
CA ALA A 12 -32.22 -29.46 -20.52
C ALA A 12 -31.08 -29.61 -21.54
N VAL A 13 -31.04 -30.70 -22.30
CA VAL A 13 -30.09 -30.90 -23.42
C VAL A 13 -30.39 -29.94 -24.58
N ALA A 14 -31.66 -29.75 -24.94
CA ALA A 14 -32.05 -28.80 -25.99
C ALA A 14 -31.74 -27.34 -25.61
N ILE A 15 -31.94 -26.96 -24.34
CA ILE A 15 -31.56 -25.64 -23.81
C ILE A 15 -30.04 -25.50 -23.76
N SER A 16 -29.30 -26.56 -23.43
CA SER A 16 -27.83 -26.56 -23.47
C SER A 16 -27.28 -26.42 -24.89
N PHE A 17 -27.96 -26.99 -25.90
CA PHE A 17 -27.62 -26.78 -27.31
C PHE A 17 -28.04 -25.39 -27.84
N LEU A 18 -29.10 -24.78 -27.30
CA LEU A 18 -29.53 -23.41 -27.62
C LEU A 18 -28.67 -22.33 -26.95
N LEU A 19 -27.91 -22.68 -25.91
CA LEU A 19 -26.96 -21.80 -25.21
C LEU A 19 -25.52 -21.89 -25.74
N VAL A 20 -25.26 -22.74 -26.73
CA VAL A 20 -24.00 -22.68 -27.49
C VAL A 20 -24.11 -21.46 -28.40
N THR A 21 -23.55 -20.33 -27.95
CA THR A 21 -23.29 -19.20 -28.83
C THR A 21 -22.47 -19.71 -30.01
N PRO A 22 -22.89 -19.49 -31.27
CA PRO A 22 -22.08 -19.89 -32.40
C PRO A 22 -20.70 -19.24 -32.27
N ILE A 23 -19.66 -20.07 -32.14
CA ILE A 23 -18.28 -19.63 -32.27
C ILE A 23 -18.10 -19.40 -33.76
N PHE A 24 -18.42 -18.20 -34.23
CA PHE A 24 -18.01 -17.76 -35.55
C PHE A 24 -16.48 -17.89 -35.60
N ALA A 25 -15.95 -18.49 -36.67
CA ALA A 25 -14.51 -18.53 -36.88
C ALA A 25 -13.99 -17.09 -36.82
N ALA A 26 -12.94 -16.84 -36.02
CA ALA A 26 -12.38 -15.50 -35.89
C ALA A 26 -11.95 -14.99 -37.28
N GLU A 27 -12.56 -13.90 -37.75
CA GLU A 27 -12.28 -13.29 -39.06
C GLU A 27 -10.82 -12.79 -39.15
N TYR A 28 -10.21 -12.50 -38.00
CA TYR A 28 -8.83 -12.03 -37.86
C TYR A 28 -8.13 -12.78 -36.72
N GLY A 29 -6.82 -13.02 -36.88
CA GLY A 29 -5.97 -13.66 -35.88
C GLY A 29 -5.01 -12.65 -35.25
N GLY A 30 -4.98 -12.62 -33.92
CA GLY A 30 -4.09 -11.75 -33.16
C GLY A 30 -3.94 -12.24 -31.72
N ILE A 31 -2.84 -11.84 -31.07
CA ILE A 31 -2.53 -12.25 -29.69
C ILE A 31 -2.17 -11.01 -28.89
N ILE A 32 -2.76 -10.87 -27.69
CA ILE A 32 -2.29 -9.91 -26.69
C ILE A 32 -1.11 -10.57 -25.97
N THR A 33 0.10 -10.04 -26.16
CA THR A 33 1.36 -10.57 -25.64
C THR A 33 1.64 -10.09 -24.22
N ASN A 34 1.16 -8.90 -23.86
CA ASN A 34 1.27 -8.37 -22.51
C ASN A 34 0.05 -7.50 -22.17
N LEU A 35 -0.49 -7.67 -20.97
CA LEU A 35 -1.47 -6.78 -20.37
C LEU A 35 -1.09 -6.64 -18.91
N ALA A 36 -0.54 -5.49 -18.53
CA ALA A 36 -0.07 -5.26 -17.17
C ALA A 36 -0.27 -3.80 -16.75
N PRO A 37 -0.75 -3.56 -15.52
CA PRO A 37 -0.63 -2.27 -14.89
C PRO A 37 0.82 -2.03 -14.43
N ASP A 38 1.23 -0.77 -14.24
CA ASP A 38 2.61 -0.41 -13.89
C ASP A 38 3.07 -0.95 -12.53
N LYS A 39 2.13 -1.21 -11.63
CA LYS A 39 2.33 -1.83 -10.32
C LYS A 39 1.28 -2.89 -10.04
N ALA A 40 1.63 -3.84 -9.17
CA ALA A 40 0.71 -4.87 -8.68
C ALA A 40 -0.29 -4.36 -7.62
N SER A 41 -0.01 -3.22 -6.99
CA SER A 41 -0.83 -2.64 -5.92
C SER A 41 -0.78 -1.12 -5.91
N TYR A 42 -1.94 -0.49 -5.66
CA TYR A 42 -2.12 0.96 -5.59
C TYR A 42 -2.68 1.35 -4.22
N PRO A 43 -1.83 1.52 -3.20
CA PRO A 43 -2.26 1.71 -1.82
C PRO A 43 -2.90 3.05 -1.50
N ASN A 44 -2.56 4.10 -2.25
CA ASN A 44 -2.98 5.46 -1.90
C ASN A 44 -4.15 5.90 -2.79
N PRO A 45 -5.25 6.42 -2.23
CA PRO A 45 -6.31 7.03 -3.04
C PRO A 45 -5.77 8.16 -3.92
N GLY A 46 -6.17 8.23 -5.19
CA GLY A 46 -5.63 9.19 -6.16
C GLY A 46 -4.38 8.73 -6.89
N GLU A 47 -3.85 7.53 -6.60
CA GLU A 47 -2.67 7.02 -7.27
C GLU A 47 -2.98 6.74 -8.74
N THR A 48 -2.09 7.22 -9.61
CA THR A 48 -2.18 7.01 -11.05
C THR A 48 -1.86 5.55 -11.38
N ILE A 49 -2.72 4.95 -12.19
CA ILE A 49 -2.60 3.60 -12.70
C ILE A 49 -2.36 3.72 -14.20
N THR A 50 -1.23 3.20 -14.66
CA THR A 50 -0.88 3.14 -16.07
C THR A 50 -0.97 1.70 -16.53
N ILE A 51 -1.98 1.39 -17.33
CA ILE A 51 -2.18 0.07 -17.92
C ILE A 51 -1.55 0.08 -19.29
N THR A 52 -0.60 -0.84 -19.52
CA THR A 52 0.00 -1.05 -20.84
C THR A 52 -0.52 -2.36 -21.43
N CYS A 53 -0.99 -2.29 -22.67
CA CYS A 53 -1.36 -3.45 -23.46
C CYS A 53 -0.50 -3.53 -24.71
N GLN A 54 0.01 -4.72 -24.98
CA GLN A 54 0.80 -5.02 -26.18
C GLN A 54 0.21 -6.24 -26.86
N GLY A 55 0.14 -6.20 -28.19
CA GLY A 55 -0.33 -7.31 -28.98
C GLY A 55 0.34 -7.34 -30.35
N THR A 56 0.18 -8.48 -31.02
CA THR A 56 0.70 -8.71 -32.36
C THR A 56 -0.43 -9.22 -33.25
N PHE A 57 -0.56 -8.63 -34.42
CA PHE A 57 -1.47 -9.11 -35.45
C PHE A 57 -0.83 -10.28 -36.20
N THR A 58 -1.46 -11.45 -36.19
CA THR A 58 -0.82 -12.70 -36.65
C THR A 58 -1.39 -13.25 -37.94
N ASN A 59 -2.65 -12.98 -38.26
CA ASN A 59 -3.26 -13.49 -39.48
C ASN A 59 -4.47 -12.66 -39.93
N ALA A 60 -4.49 -12.28 -41.21
CA ALA A 60 -5.64 -11.61 -41.84
C ALA A 60 -6.71 -12.57 -42.41
N HIS A 61 -6.49 -13.89 -42.35
CA HIS A 61 -7.40 -14.94 -42.83
C HIS A 61 -8.00 -14.70 -44.23
N GLY A 62 -7.24 -14.06 -45.13
CA GLY A 62 -7.65 -13.81 -46.52
C GLY A 62 -8.42 -12.51 -46.74
N HIS A 63 -8.73 -11.77 -45.68
CA HIS A 63 -9.07 -10.35 -45.75
C HIS A 63 -7.78 -9.54 -46.01
N GLY A 64 -7.88 -8.27 -46.42
CA GLY A 64 -6.73 -7.44 -46.80
C GLY A 64 -5.54 -7.55 -45.82
N LYS A 65 -4.32 -7.30 -46.30
CA LYS A 65 -3.11 -7.45 -45.46
C LYS A 65 -3.08 -6.50 -44.25
N THR A 66 -3.89 -5.45 -44.30
CA THR A 66 -4.03 -4.41 -43.28
C THR A 66 -5.32 -4.61 -42.50
N LEU A 67 -5.23 -4.50 -41.18
CA LEU A 67 -6.34 -4.37 -40.26
C LEU A 67 -6.50 -2.89 -39.92
N ASP A 68 -7.56 -2.28 -40.44
CA ASP A 68 -7.86 -0.86 -40.27
C ASP A 68 -8.96 -0.66 -39.20
N ASP A 69 -8.95 0.49 -38.52
CA ASP A 69 -9.95 0.90 -37.52
C ASP A 69 -10.20 -0.09 -36.35
N SER A 70 -9.24 -0.97 -36.06
CA SER A 70 -9.37 -1.93 -34.97
C SER A 70 -9.42 -1.25 -33.60
N GLN A 71 -10.16 -1.83 -32.65
CA GLN A 71 -10.43 -1.22 -31.36
C GLN A 71 -10.06 -2.14 -30.21
N ILE A 72 -9.43 -1.59 -29.18
CA ILE A 72 -9.22 -2.29 -27.92
C ILE A 72 -10.11 -1.68 -26.83
N VAL A 73 -10.89 -2.53 -26.19
CA VAL A 73 -11.81 -2.16 -25.11
C VAL A 73 -11.28 -2.72 -23.81
N TYR A 74 -10.90 -1.83 -22.91
CA TYR A 74 -10.52 -2.13 -21.54
C TYR A 74 -11.74 -2.06 -20.64
N THR A 75 -11.87 -3.03 -19.76
CA THR A 75 -12.89 -3.06 -18.70
C THR A 75 -12.21 -3.41 -17.39
N ILE A 76 -12.39 -2.57 -16.38
CA ILE A 76 -12.01 -2.89 -15.00
C ILE A 76 -13.27 -3.35 -14.28
N THR A 77 -13.17 -4.53 -13.66
CA THR A 77 -14.25 -5.17 -12.93
C THR A 77 -13.84 -5.34 -11.47
N ASP A 78 -14.74 -5.05 -10.53
CA ASP A 78 -14.52 -5.34 -9.12
C ASP A 78 -14.63 -6.86 -8.81
N GLY A 79 -14.31 -7.26 -7.57
CA GLY A 79 -14.44 -8.65 -7.13
C GLY A 79 -15.88 -9.20 -7.11
N GLY A 80 -16.88 -8.34 -7.26
CA GLY A 80 -18.31 -8.69 -7.38
C GLY A 80 -18.78 -8.82 -8.83
N GLY A 81 -17.93 -8.54 -9.82
CA GLY A 81 -18.29 -8.59 -11.24
C GLY A 81 -18.88 -7.29 -11.79
N ASN A 82 -18.91 -6.19 -11.03
CA ASN A 82 -19.39 -4.90 -11.51
C ASN A 82 -18.29 -4.17 -12.28
N VAL A 83 -18.65 -3.57 -13.42
CA VAL A 83 -17.74 -2.76 -14.21
C VAL A 83 -17.57 -1.39 -13.55
N VAL A 84 -16.34 -1.06 -13.18
CA VAL A 84 -15.98 0.20 -12.48
C VAL A 84 -15.29 1.21 -13.39
N GLY A 85 -14.81 0.76 -14.55
CA GLY A 85 -14.21 1.64 -15.55
C GLY A 85 -14.14 0.97 -16.91
N THR A 86 -14.38 1.74 -17.95
CA THR A 86 -14.28 1.31 -19.34
C THR A 86 -13.47 2.32 -20.12
N HIS A 87 -12.60 1.85 -21.00
CA HIS A 87 -11.87 2.70 -21.93
C HIS A 87 -11.80 2.00 -23.28
N THR A 88 -11.96 2.77 -24.36
CA THR A 88 -11.83 2.25 -25.73
C THR A 88 -10.78 3.08 -26.44
N ALA A 89 -9.81 2.40 -27.03
CA ALA A 89 -8.79 3.01 -27.89
C ALA A 89 -8.88 2.41 -29.29
N THR A 90 -8.79 3.27 -30.31
CA THR A 90 -8.67 2.86 -31.72
C THR A 90 -7.18 2.76 -32.04
N LEU A 91 -6.78 1.65 -32.64
CA LEU A 91 -5.40 1.41 -33.05
C LEU A 91 -5.16 1.93 -34.47
N ASP A 92 -3.92 2.32 -34.74
CA ASP A 92 -3.47 2.61 -36.10
C ASP A 92 -3.55 1.36 -36.99
N PRO A 93 -3.60 1.51 -38.33
CA PRO A 93 -3.55 0.39 -39.26
C PRO A 93 -2.40 -0.59 -38.98
N LEU A 94 -2.71 -1.88 -38.90
CA LEU A 94 -1.72 -2.94 -38.61
C LEU A 94 -1.60 -3.92 -39.78
N GLU A 95 -0.38 -4.20 -40.23
CA GLU A 95 -0.11 -5.30 -41.16
C GLU A 95 0.19 -6.61 -40.42
N VAL A 96 0.01 -7.75 -41.10
CA VAL A 96 0.31 -9.06 -40.51
C VAL A 96 1.78 -9.14 -40.09
N GLY A 97 2.03 -9.32 -38.80
CA GLY A 97 3.34 -9.31 -38.18
C GLY A 97 3.62 -8.07 -37.33
N ASP A 98 2.82 -7.01 -37.47
CA ASP A 98 2.98 -5.78 -36.71
C ASP A 98 2.53 -5.94 -35.26
N SER A 99 3.19 -5.19 -34.39
CA SER A 99 2.86 -5.10 -32.97
C SER A 99 2.37 -3.71 -32.62
N PHE A 100 1.37 -3.63 -31.74
CA PHE A 100 0.89 -2.39 -31.18
C PHE A 100 1.24 -2.31 -29.69
N THR A 101 1.33 -1.07 -29.19
CA THR A 101 1.39 -0.78 -27.76
C THR A 101 0.41 0.34 -27.48
N ASP A 102 -0.55 0.09 -26.61
CA ASP A 102 -1.54 1.08 -26.17
C ASP A 102 -1.47 1.25 -24.65
N THR A 103 -1.75 2.46 -24.18
CA THR A 103 -1.64 2.83 -22.76
C THR A 103 -2.88 3.55 -22.29
N TRP A 104 -3.51 3.01 -21.23
CA TRP A 104 -4.60 3.66 -20.54
C TRP A 104 -4.16 4.17 -19.17
N VAL A 105 -4.29 5.48 -18.95
CA VAL A 105 -4.02 6.12 -17.67
C VAL A 105 -5.33 6.39 -16.93
N THR A 106 -5.45 5.86 -15.71
CA THR A 106 -6.59 6.08 -14.82
C THR A 106 -6.11 6.33 -13.39
N THR A 107 -7.03 6.50 -12.44
CA THR A 107 -6.72 6.64 -11.02
C THR A 107 -7.59 5.70 -10.19
N ASN A 108 -7.12 5.33 -9.01
CA ASN A 108 -7.88 4.48 -8.11
C ASN A 108 -8.97 5.21 -7.29
N THR A 109 -9.27 6.49 -7.59
CA THR A 109 -10.38 7.22 -6.93
C THR A 109 -11.75 6.73 -7.37
N ASN A 110 -11.85 6.21 -8.60
CA ASN A 110 -13.11 5.80 -9.20
C ASN A 110 -13.47 4.35 -8.87
N PHE A 111 -12.69 3.71 -7.99
CA PHE A 111 -12.89 2.33 -7.59
C PHE A 111 -13.75 2.29 -6.33
N PRO A 112 -15.01 1.85 -6.45
CA PRO A 112 -16.02 2.03 -5.40
C PRO A 112 -15.76 1.19 -4.13
N THR A 113 -14.84 0.21 -4.18
CA THR A 113 -14.56 -0.70 -3.06
C THR A 113 -13.06 -1.00 -2.88
N GLU A 114 -12.60 -1.29 -1.67
CA GLU A 114 -11.24 -1.82 -1.47
C GLU A 114 -11.18 -3.27 -1.97
N GLY A 115 -10.15 -3.65 -2.72
CA GLY A 115 -10.03 -5.06 -3.12
C GLY A 115 -9.23 -5.35 -4.38
N SER A 116 -9.40 -6.59 -4.86
CA SER A 116 -8.83 -7.06 -6.12
C SER A 116 -9.73 -6.62 -7.27
N TYR A 117 -9.10 -6.02 -8.27
CA TYR A 117 -9.71 -5.59 -9.51
C TYR A 117 -9.15 -6.45 -10.64
N THR A 118 -10.01 -6.80 -11.58
CA THR A 118 -9.60 -7.52 -12.80
C THR A 118 -9.76 -6.58 -13.96
N ILE A 119 -8.65 -6.35 -14.67
CA ILE A 119 -8.68 -5.66 -15.96
C ILE A 119 -8.76 -6.69 -17.07
N THR A 120 -9.73 -6.51 -17.96
CA THR A 120 -9.92 -7.28 -19.18
C THR A 120 -9.70 -6.36 -20.37
N ALA A 121 -8.80 -6.73 -21.28
CA ALA A 121 -8.66 -6.08 -22.58
C ALA A 121 -9.25 -7.01 -23.65
N LYS A 122 -10.18 -6.49 -24.46
CA LYS A 122 -10.78 -7.18 -25.60
C LYS A 122 -10.43 -6.44 -26.88
N TRP A 123 -9.83 -7.13 -27.84
CA TRP A 123 -9.43 -6.56 -29.13
C TRP A 123 -10.44 -6.95 -30.21
N TYR A 124 -10.98 -5.96 -30.90
CA TYR A 124 -12.00 -6.06 -31.93
C TYR A 124 -11.48 -5.58 -33.27
N ASP A 125 -12.00 -6.17 -34.35
CA ASP A 125 -11.56 -5.94 -35.73
C ASP A 125 -12.09 -4.66 -36.41
N GLY A 126 -12.89 -3.84 -35.72
CA GLY A 126 -13.34 -2.54 -36.22
C GLY A 126 -14.35 -2.58 -37.38
N THR A 127 -14.83 -3.76 -37.79
CA THR A 127 -15.80 -3.87 -38.89
C THR A 127 -17.13 -3.16 -38.56
N ASN A 128 -17.96 -2.85 -39.57
CA ASN A 128 -19.24 -2.09 -39.51
C ASN A 128 -20.33 -2.60 -38.52
N HIS A 129 -19.99 -3.50 -37.60
CA HIS A 129 -20.83 -4.01 -36.52
C HIS A 129 -20.35 -3.40 -35.20
N ASN A 130 -21.27 -2.93 -34.36
CA ASN A 130 -20.91 -2.42 -33.04
C ASN A 130 -21.42 -3.38 -31.95
N PRO A 131 -20.56 -4.13 -31.23
CA PRO A 131 -19.10 -4.22 -31.40
C PRO A 131 -18.69 -5.13 -32.59
N GLY A 132 -17.48 -4.91 -33.14
CA GLY A 132 -16.91 -5.73 -34.21
C GLY A 132 -16.64 -7.18 -33.76
N HIS A 133 -16.04 -8.02 -34.60
CA HIS A 133 -15.70 -9.38 -34.17
C HIS A 133 -14.52 -9.37 -33.21
N LEU A 134 -14.62 -10.18 -32.16
CA LEU A 134 -13.58 -10.33 -31.16
C LEU A 134 -12.41 -11.11 -31.76
N ILE A 135 -11.25 -10.46 -31.86
CA ILE A 135 -9.99 -11.09 -32.27
C ILE A 135 -9.44 -11.91 -31.11
N THR A 136 -9.31 -11.29 -29.94
CA THR A 136 -8.76 -11.93 -28.74
C THR A 136 -9.10 -11.16 -27.47
N SER A 137 -8.95 -11.80 -26.32
CA SER A 137 -9.11 -11.16 -25.01
C SER A 137 -8.05 -11.63 -24.03
N SER A 138 -7.53 -10.72 -23.23
CA SER A 138 -6.62 -11.02 -22.12
C SER A 138 -7.13 -10.38 -20.84
N SER A 139 -6.77 -10.94 -19.68
CA SER A 139 -7.13 -10.36 -18.39
C SER A 139 -6.00 -10.51 -17.39
N THR A 140 -5.82 -9.50 -16.55
CA THR A 140 -4.89 -9.51 -15.42
C THR A 140 -5.55 -8.88 -14.20
N SER A 141 -5.02 -9.14 -13.02
CA SER A 141 -5.58 -8.62 -11.77
C SER A 141 -4.58 -7.72 -11.06
N PHE A 142 -5.09 -6.69 -10.41
CA PHE A 142 -4.32 -5.80 -9.55
C PHE A 142 -5.13 -5.45 -8.30
N THR A 143 -4.45 -4.97 -7.27
CA THR A 143 -5.12 -4.57 -6.03
C THR A 143 -5.20 -3.05 -5.96
N SER A 144 -6.40 -2.52 -5.72
CA SER A 144 -6.56 -1.14 -5.31
C SER A 144 -6.78 -1.12 -3.81
N ILE A 145 -5.87 -0.43 -3.12
CA ILE A 145 -5.69 -0.42 -1.68
C ILE A 145 -5.32 -1.84 -1.19
N PRO A 146 -4.08 -2.12 -0.74
CA PRO A 146 -3.79 -3.39 -0.12
C PRO A 146 -4.69 -3.47 1.10
N SER A 147 -5.59 -4.45 1.09
CA SER A 147 -6.40 -4.86 2.22
C SER A 147 -5.53 -4.84 3.49
N PRO A 148 -5.62 -3.80 4.35
CA PRO A 148 -4.73 -3.66 5.51
C PRO A 148 -5.01 -4.75 6.56
N TRP A 149 -6.01 -5.58 6.27
CA TRP A 149 -6.39 -6.79 6.96
C TRP A 149 -5.25 -7.81 7.07
N ILE A 150 -4.24 -7.83 6.18
CA ILE A 150 -3.06 -8.70 6.39
C ILE A 150 -2.35 -8.35 7.70
N ILE A 151 -2.18 -7.05 7.99
CA ILE A 151 -1.55 -6.59 9.23
C ILE A 151 -2.46 -6.94 10.43
N VAL A 152 -3.78 -6.86 10.26
CA VAL A 152 -4.76 -7.28 11.28
C VAL A 152 -4.69 -8.78 11.56
N VAL A 153 -4.54 -9.60 10.53
CA VAL A 153 -4.38 -11.06 10.65
C VAL A 153 -3.06 -11.38 11.36
N ILE A 154 -1.96 -10.73 10.98
CA ILE A 154 -0.66 -10.87 11.65
C ILE A 154 -0.78 -10.48 13.12
N ALA A 155 -1.45 -9.36 13.43
CA ALA A 155 -1.75 -8.94 14.79
C ALA A 155 -2.53 -10.02 15.56
N GLY A 156 -3.60 -10.58 14.98
CA GLY A 156 -4.39 -11.63 15.61
C GLY A 156 -3.60 -12.91 15.88
N ILE A 157 -2.81 -13.36 14.90
CA ILE A 157 -1.95 -14.56 15.02
C ILE A 157 -0.90 -14.34 16.12
N THR A 158 -0.19 -13.22 16.08
CA THR A 158 0.84 -12.90 17.08
C THR A 158 0.25 -12.72 18.48
N MET A 159 -0.94 -12.12 18.62
CA MET A 159 -1.64 -12.03 19.91
C MET A 159 -1.98 -13.41 20.46
N THR A 160 -2.42 -14.32 19.59
CA THR A 160 -2.73 -15.70 19.96
C THR A 160 -1.48 -16.44 20.46
N ILE A 161 -0.35 -16.27 19.77
CA ILE A 161 0.95 -16.81 20.20
C ILE A 161 1.36 -16.20 21.55
N ALA A 162 1.19 -14.89 21.74
CA ALA A 162 1.48 -14.23 23.01
C ALA A 162 0.60 -14.79 24.15
N ALA A 163 -0.70 -14.97 23.92
CA ALA A 163 -1.62 -15.56 24.89
C ALA A 163 -1.21 -17.01 25.26
N PHE A 164 -0.77 -17.80 24.29
CA PHE A 164 -0.23 -19.13 24.52
C PHE A 164 1.08 -19.11 25.32
N ALA A 165 2.01 -18.21 24.96
CA ALA A 165 3.27 -18.02 25.70
C ALA A 165 3.03 -17.64 27.16
N ARG A 166 2.01 -16.81 27.43
CA ARG A 166 1.59 -16.46 28.80
C ARG A 166 1.12 -17.69 29.57
N LYS A 167 0.30 -18.56 28.95
CA LYS A 167 -0.17 -19.81 29.58
C LYS A 167 0.99 -20.74 29.92
N ARG A 168 2.00 -20.84 29.05
CA ARG A 168 3.21 -21.67 29.28
C ARG A 168 4.29 -21.02 30.15
N ARG A 169 4.04 -19.83 30.71
CA ARG A 169 5.00 -19.05 31.51
C ARG A 169 6.30 -18.69 30.77
N TRP A 170 6.25 -18.60 29.44
CA TRP A 170 7.35 -18.10 28.61
C TRP A 170 7.32 -16.58 28.60
N TRP A 171 7.80 -15.97 29.70
CA TRP A 171 7.68 -14.53 29.95
C TRP A 171 8.34 -13.67 28.87
N LEU A 172 9.50 -14.07 28.33
CA LEU A 172 10.19 -13.33 27.27
C LEU A 172 9.40 -13.37 25.96
N SER A 173 8.92 -14.53 25.55
CA SER A 173 8.12 -14.68 24.32
C SER A 173 6.79 -13.93 24.42
N TYR A 174 6.12 -13.99 25.58
CA TYR A 174 4.93 -13.19 25.85
C TYR A 174 5.21 -11.69 25.71
N TYR A 175 6.32 -11.22 26.27
CA TYR A 175 6.71 -9.81 26.21
C TYR A 175 6.97 -9.35 24.77
N LEU A 176 7.83 -10.06 24.04
CA LEU A 176 8.24 -9.67 22.69
C LEU A 176 7.10 -9.81 21.67
N VAL A 177 6.47 -10.99 21.61
CA VAL A 177 5.42 -11.27 20.62
C VAL A 177 4.17 -10.44 20.91
N GLY A 178 3.83 -10.26 22.19
CA GLY A 178 2.73 -9.37 22.58
C GLY A 178 2.97 -7.93 22.16
N SER A 179 4.21 -7.43 22.30
CA SER A 179 4.58 -6.08 21.84
C SER A 179 4.45 -5.97 20.32
N VAL A 180 4.98 -6.92 19.55
CA VAL A 180 4.85 -6.92 18.07
C VAL A 180 3.38 -6.92 17.64
N SER A 181 2.54 -7.70 18.32
CA SER A 181 1.11 -7.76 18.04
C SER A 181 0.42 -6.42 18.25
N VAL A 182 0.73 -5.71 19.34
CA VAL A 182 0.17 -4.37 19.58
C VAL A 182 0.69 -3.34 18.59
N VAL A 183 1.97 -3.40 18.20
CA VAL A 183 2.49 -2.53 17.13
C VAL A 183 1.69 -2.76 15.85
N ALA A 184 1.49 -4.01 15.44
CA ALA A 184 0.71 -4.35 14.26
C ALA A 184 -0.74 -3.84 14.37
N LEU A 185 -1.40 -3.99 15.52
CA LEU A 185 -2.75 -3.45 15.75
C LEU A 185 -2.81 -1.93 15.62
N LEU A 186 -1.85 -1.22 16.21
CA LEU A 186 -1.77 0.24 16.12
C LEU A 186 -1.52 0.69 14.68
N MET A 187 -0.60 0.04 13.96
CA MET A 187 -0.36 0.31 12.55
C MET A 187 -1.60 0.06 11.70
N SER A 188 -2.25 -1.09 11.87
CA SER A 188 -3.52 -1.40 11.19
C SER A 188 -4.56 -0.32 11.47
N PHE A 189 -4.70 0.12 12.72
CA PHE A 189 -5.65 1.17 13.08
C PHE A 189 -5.36 2.47 12.32
N PHE A 190 -4.12 2.97 12.34
CA PHE A 190 -3.78 4.23 11.67
C PHE A 190 -3.98 4.15 10.15
N VAL A 191 -3.58 3.03 9.52
CA VAL A 191 -3.72 2.83 8.07
C VAL A 191 -5.19 2.64 7.67
N LEU A 192 -5.95 1.80 8.38
CA LEU A 192 -7.37 1.52 8.05
C LEU A 192 -8.29 2.72 8.26
N THR A 193 -7.96 3.60 9.19
CA THR A 193 -8.78 4.78 9.50
C THR A 193 -8.37 6.02 8.71
N GLY A 194 -7.24 5.99 8.00
CA GLY A 194 -6.63 7.15 7.35
C GLY A 194 -6.08 8.19 8.33
N TYR A 195 -6.02 7.88 9.64
CA TYR A 195 -5.45 8.78 10.64
C TYR A 195 -3.94 8.94 10.51
N ASP A 196 -3.27 8.02 9.83
CA ASP A 196 -1.85 8.14 9.49
C ASP A 196 -1.57 9.44 8.72
N SER A 197 -2.39 9.75 7.70
CA SER A 197 -2.28 10.98 6.90
C SER A 197 -2.47 12.23 7.75
N TYR A 198 -3.41 12.19 8.69
CA TYR A 198 -3.63 13.29 9.64
C TYR A 198 -2.41 13.51 10.55
N ILE A 199 -1.85 12.45 11.14
CA ILE A 199 -0.67 12.56 12.00
C ILE A 199 0.56 13.04 11.21
N MET A 200 0.77 12.52 10.00
CA MET A 200 1.85 12.99 9.11
C MET A 200 1.68 14.47 8.75
N SER A 201 0.45 14.95 8.57
CA SER A 201 0.16 16.39 8.34
C SER A 201 0.55 17.26 9.54
N ILE A 202 0.29 16.80 10.77
CA ILE A 202 0.65 17.52 12.00
C ILE A 202 2.17 17.60 12.13
N GLU A 203 2.88 16.52 11.81
CA GLU A 203 4.34 16.53 11.80
C GLU A 203 4.90 17.48 10.76
N ALA A 204 4.33 17.51 9.55
CA ALA A 204 4.79 18.42 8.50
C ALA A 204 4.58 19.89 8.89
N GLN A 205 3.43 20.20 9.52
CA GLN A 205 3.17 21.52 10.09
C GLN A 205 4.15 21.87 11.21
N SER A 206 4.39 20.94 12.14
CA SER A 206 5.33 21.13 13.25
C SER A 206 6.75 21.35 12.74
N MET A 207 7.16 20.62 11.71
CA MET A 207 8.45 20.78 11.05
C MET A 207 8.59 22.14 10.38
N ALA A 208 7.58 22.57 9.60
CA ALA A 208 7.59 23.90 8.98
C ALA A 208 7.65 25.02 10.04
N TYR A 209 6.93 24.87 11.14
CA TYR A 209 6.95 25.84 12.24
C TYR A 209 8.31 25.88 12.95
N VAL A 210 8.85 24.72 13.35
CA VAL A 210 10.12 24.66 14.07
C VAL A 210 11.28 25.11 13.18
N ALA A 211 11.32 24.72 11.91
CA ALA A 211 12.33 25.19 10.97
C ALA A 211 12.26 26.72 10.78
N SER A 212 11.06 27.30 10.75
CA SER A 212 10.87 28.77 10.68
C SER A 212 11.42 29.50 11.91
N ILE A 213 11.22 28.94 13.11
CA ILE A 213 11.78 29.48 14.36
C ILE A 213 13.31 29.44 14.34
N LEU A 214 13.89 28.40 13.73
CA LEU A 214 15.34 28.25 13.59
C LEU A 214 15.94 29.10 12.47
N GLY A 215 15.14 29.99 11.85
CA GLY A 215 15.60 30.95 10.85
C GLY A 215 15.57 30.44 9.41
N MET A 216 14.97 29.28 9.16
CA MET A 216 14.82 28.74 7.81
C MET A 216 13.48 29.15 7.21
N SER A 217 13.47 29.66 5.97
CA SER A 217 12.22 30.02 5.28
C SER A 217 11.45 28.75 4.88
N SER A 218 10.67 28.18 5.79
CA SER A 218 9.90 26.95 5.55
C SER A 218 8.40 27.17 5.55
N GLN A 219 7.68 26.45 4.69
CA GLN A 219 6.22 26.54 4.54
C GLN A 219 5.59 25.15 4.47
N TYR A 220 4.50 24.95 5.21
CA TYR A 220 3.71 23.72 5.14
C TYR A 220 3.01 23.59 3.77
N LEU A 221 3.06 22.38 3.21
CA LEU A 221 2.39 22.02 1.97
C LEU A 221 1.50 20.79 2.23
N ALA A 222 0.19 20.99 2.14
CA ALA A 222 -0.76 19.89 2.31
C ALA A 222 -0.54 18.77 1.26
N PRO A 223 -0.77 17.50 1.61
CA PRO A 223 -1.32 17.03 2.89
C PRO A 223 -0.27 16.71 3.97
N ASN A 224 0.98 16.41 3.62
CA ASN A 224 1.97 15.86 4.56
C ASN A 224 3.40 16.29 4.21
N ALA A 225 3.58 17.44 3.56
CA ALA A 225 4.88 17.92 3.13
C ALA A 225 5.18 19.32 3.66
N PHE A 226 6.44 19.72 3.54
CA PHE A 226 6.84 21.11 3.73
C PHE A 226 7.96 21.49 2.77
N LEU A 227 8.01 22.79 2.47
CA LEU A 227 9.00 23.43 1.62
C LEU A 227 10.12 24.01 2.48
N PHE A 228 11.35 23.94 1.99
CA PHE A 228 12.50 24.64 2.56
C PHE A 228 13.55 24.94 1.47
N PRO A 229 14.41 25.95 1.67
CA PRO A 229 15.42 26.34 0.71
C PRO A 229 16.59 25.36 0.68
N ASP A 230 17.15 25.16 -0.50
CA ASP A 230 18.41 24.45 -0.74
C ASP A 230 19.28 25.23 -1.76
N PRO A 231 20.54 24.82 -2.03
CA PRO A 231 21.44 25.54 -2.94
C PRO A 231 20.94 25.63 -4.40
N ALA A 232 20.00 24.78 -4.81
CA ALA A 232 19.39 24.75 -6.14
C ALA A 232 18.00 25.42 -6.17
N GLY A 233 17.55 26.04 -5.07
CA GLY A 233 16.27 26.73 -4.96
C GLY A 233 15.42 26.18 -3.82
N TRP A 234 14.34 25.48 -4.15
CA TRP A 234 13.40 24.92 -3.17
C TRP A 234 13.36 23.39 -3.22
N SER A 235 13.26 22.79 -2.04
CA SER A 235 13.04 21.37 -1.82
C SER A 235 11.69 21.13 -1.15
N ILE A 236 11.00 20.07 -1.58
CA ILE A 236 9.80 19.53 -0.94
C ILE A 236 10.21 18.28 -0.17
N PHE A 237 9.86 18.21 1.11
CA PHE A 237 10.03 17.00 1.91
C PHE A 237 8.68 16.48 2.38
N GLY A 238 8.29 15.32 1.82
CA GLY A 238 7.10 14.60 2.21
C GLY A 238 7.37 13.69 3.42
N ILE A 239 6.49 13.73 4.40
CA ILE A 239 6.53 12.84 5.57
C ILE A 239 5.67 11.62 5.27
N GLY A 240 6.34 10.49 5.02
CA GLY A 240 5.71 9.17 4.97
C GLY A 240 5.69 8.48 6.34
N LEU A 241 5.08 7.30 6.43
CA LEU A 241 4.96 6.50 7.66
C LEU A 241 6.32 6.24 8.34
N GLU A 242 7.38 6.00 7.56
CA GLU A 242 8.73 5.75 8.07
C GLU A 242 9.43 6.99 8.64
N CYS A 243 9.06 8.17 8.12
CA CYS A 243 9.53 9.47 8.60
C CYS A 243 8.66 10.00 9.75
N SER A 244 7.46 9.44 9.90
CA SER A 244 6.54 9.79 10.97
C SER A 244 6.93 9.15 12.29
N SER A 245 6.53 9.75 13.41
CA SER A 245 6.74 9.16 14.75
C SER A 245 5.82 7.96 15.03
N ILE A 246 4.93 7.60 14.10
CA ILE A 246 3.83 6.65 14.33
C ILE A 246 4.38 5.26 14.68
N ILE A 247 5.37 4.77 13.93
CA ILE A 247 5.96 3.44 14.13
C ILE A 247 6.68 3.41 15.48
N GLU A 248 7.50 4.41 15.78
CA GLU A 248 8.37 4.41 16.96
C GLU A 248 7.61 4.64 18.25
N ILE A 249 6.61 5.52 18.23
CA ILE A 249 5.68 5.67 19.36
C ILE A 249 4.92 4.36 19.60
N SER A 250 4.46 3.70 18.53
CA SER A 250 3.75 2.43 18.65
C SER A 250 4.63 1.33 19.25
N VAL A 251 5.89 1.23 18.81
CA VAL A 251 6.88 0.32 19.39
C VAL A 251 7.10 0.62 20.87
N PHE A 252 7.32 1.88 21.23
CA PHE A 252 7.54 2.28 22.62
C PHE A 252 6.33 1.93 23.51
N VAL A 253 5.12 2.31 23.08
CA VAL A 253 3.88 2.04 23.81
C VAL A 253 3.66 0.54 23.97
N ALA A 254 3.86 -0.24 22.90
CA ALA A 254 3.70 -1.69 22.94
C ALA A 254 4.68 -2.35 23.94
N LEU A 255 5.97 -1.99 23.89
CA LEU A 255 6.99 -2.48 24.82
C LEU A 255 6.64 -2.11 26.28
N LEU A 256 6.09 -0.92 26.52
CA LEU A 256 5.71 -0.46 27.85
C LEU A 256 4.44 -1.18 28.38
N LEU A 257 3.47 -1.45 27.50
CA LEU A 257 2.23 -2.16 27.85
C LEU A 257 2.51 -3.58 28.32
N PHE A 258 3.39 -4.31 27.64
CA PHE A 258 3.79 -5.65 28.05
C PHE A 258 4.83 -5.67 29.16
N TYR A 259 5.36 -4.52 29.57
CA TYR A 259 6.40 -4.45 30.57
C TYR A 259 5.90 -4.97 31.94
N PRO A 260 6.48 -6.05 32.49
CA PRO A 260 5.93 -6.73 33.66
C PRO A 260 6.16 -5.95 34.96
N SER A 261 7.16 -5.08 35.00
CA SER A 261 7.62 -4.45 36.25
C SER A 261 6.78 -3.25 36.69
N TYR A 262 6.00 -2.63 35.80
CA TYR A 262 5.30 -1.37 36.09
C TYR A 262 3.81 -1.58 36.37
N SER A 263 3.30 -0.82 37.35
CA SER A 263 1.86 -0.72 37.57
C SER A 263 1.20 0.06 36.43
N TRP A 264 -0.11 -0.12 36.24
CA TRP A 264 -0.85 0.58 35.16
C TRP A 264 -0.69 2.10 35.21
N LYS A 265 -0.74 2.71 36.40
CA LYS A 265 -0.50 4.15 36.58
C LYS A 265 0.90 4.59 36.13
N THR A 266 1.90 3.76 36.42
CA THR A 266 3.29 4.02 36.04
C THR A 266 3.49 3.86 34.53
N LYS A 267 2.83 2.86 33.93
CA LYS A 267 2.79 2.68 32.48
C LYS A 267 2.17 3.89 31.80
N LEU A 268 1.02 4.38 32.26
CA LEU A 268 0.39 5.55 31.67
C LEU A 268 1.28 6.80 31.75
N LYS A 269 1.89 7.07 32.92
CA LYS A 269 2.82 8.18 33.10
C LYS A 269 4.00 8.11 32.13
N TYR A 270 4.66 6.95 32.04
CA TYR A 270 5.80 6.78 31.14
C TYR A 270 5.39 6.71 29.67
N ALA A 271 4.18 6.26 29.37
CA ALA A 271 3.61 6.30 28.02
C ALA A 271 3.54 7.74 27.53
N THR A 272 2.91 8.63 28.30
CA THR A 272 2.79 10.05 27.94
C THR A 272 4.15 10.71 27.77
N ILE A 273 5.07 10.51 28.71
CA ILE A 273 6.42 11.10 28.63
C ILE A 273 7.17 10.56 27.41
N GLY A 274 7.13 9.26 27.17
CA GLY A 274 7.85 8.65 26.06
C GLY A 274 7.24 8.96 24.70
N VAL A 275 5.92 9.10 24.58
CA VAL A 275 5.24 9.59 23.37
C VAL A 275 5.78 10.98 23.01
N VAL A 276 5.76 11.93 23.96
CA VAL A 276 6.24 13.30 23.74
C VAL A 276 7.74 13.30 23.39
N ALA A 277 8.55 12.56 24.15
CA ALA A 277 9.99 12.52 23.91
C ALA A 277 10.36 11.86 22.58
N THR A 278 9.65 10.80 22.17
CA THR A 278 9.85 10.14 20.87
C THR A 278 9.48 11.07 19.73
N TYR A 279 8.37 11.80 19.86
CA TYR A 279 7.95 12.81 18.91
C TYR A 279 9.03 13.90 18.75
N LEU A 280 9.53 14.45 19.86
CA LEU A 280 10.61 15.45 19.83
C LEU A 280 11.91 14.90 19.22
N ALA A 281 12.25 13.64 19.51
CA ALA A 281 13.40 12.99 18.89
C ALA A 281 13.22 12.85 17.36
N ASN A 282 12.00 12.60 16.89
CA ASN A 282 11.69 12.59 15.46
C ASN A 282 11.82 13.97 14.82
N ILE A 283 11.34 15.04 15.48
CA ILE A 283 11.54 16.41 15.01
C ILE A 283 13.05 16.71 14.85
N ILE A 284 13.88 16.36 15.84
CA ILE A 284 15.34 16.52 15.76
C ILE A 284 15.93 15.73 14.59
N ARG A 285 15.46 14.49 14.37
CA ARG A 285 15.86 13.66 13.22
C ARG A 285 15.59 14.37 11.90
N ILE A 286 14.36 14.82 11.67
CA ILE A 286 13.97 15.45 10.41
C ILE A 286 14.70 16.79 10.25
N LEU A 287 14.84 17.60 11.31
CA LEU A 287 15.61 18.85 11.27
C LEU A 287 17.06 18.62 10.86
N SER A 288 17.68 17.54 11.35
CA SER A 288 19.05 17.18 10.97
C SER A 288 19.15 16.83 9.49
N ILE A 289 18.15 16.12 8.94
CA ILE A 289 18.08 15.81 7.51
C ILE A 289 17.94 17.10 6.69
N VAL A 290 16.99 17.96 7.07
CA VAL A 290 16.72 19.24 6.39
C VAL A 290 17.95 20.14 6.42
N ALA A 291 18.65 20.24 7.56
CA ALA A 291 19.86 21.04 7.69
C ALA A 291 20.98 20.56 6.76
N ILE A 292 21.17 19.23 6.62
CA ILE A 292 22.15 18.67 5.71
C ILE A 292 21.76 18.99 4.25
N VAL A 293 20.51 18.78 3.88
CA VAL A 293 20.03 19.04 2.50
C VAL A 293 20.07 20.53 2.16
N ALA A 294 19.80 21.42 3.12
CA ALA A 294 19.89 22.86 2.93
C ALA A 294 21.32 23.34 2.63
N VAL A 295 22.35 22.62 3.11
CA VAL A 295 23.77 22.97 2.90
C VAL A 295 24.36 22.25 1.70
N PHE A 296 24.10 20.94 1.56
CA PHE A 296 24.74 20.09 0.55
C PHE A 296 23.85 19.82 -0.69
N GLY A 297 22.59 20.24 -0.66
CA GLY A 297 21.63 20.09 -1.75
C GLY A 297 20.96 18.72 -1.83
N LYS A 298 20.11 18.55 -2.85
CA LYS A 298 19.22 17.39 -3.01
C LYS A 298 19.95 16.04 -3.13
N THR A 299 21.19 16.05 -3.62
CA THR A 299 22.00 14.83 -3.77
C THR A 299 22.36 14.20 -2.42
N SER A 300 22.35 14.97 -1.32
CA SER A 300 22.64 14.44 0.02
C SER A 300 21.44 13.81 0.72
N VAL A 301 20.23 13.86 0.14
CA VAL A 301 18.99 13.37 0.78
C VAL A 301 19.12 11.91 1.21
N TYR A 302 19.66 11.05 0.34
CA TYR A 302 19.83 9.63 0.66
C TYR A 302 20.75 9.43 1.88
N LEU A 303 21.92 10.06 1.88
CA LEU A 303 22.87 9.98 3.00
C LEU A 303 22.28 10.54 4.29
N ALA A 304 21.64 11.71 4.20
CA ALA A 304 21.02 12.39 5.33
C ALA A 304 19.91 11.54 5.94
N HIS A 305 19.01 10.99 5.13
CA HIS A 305 17.86 10.22 5.60
C HIS A 305 18.24 8.79 6.00
N ALA A 306 18.90 8.04 5.13
CA ALA A 306 19.13 6.61 5.32
C ALA A 306 20.19 6.30 6.39
N ILE A 307 21.12 7.23 6.64
CA ILE A 307 22.25 7.00 7.55
C ILE A 307 22.20 7.99 8.71
N ILE A 308 22.38 9.29 8.45
CA ILE A 308 22.61 10.27 9.52
C ILE A 308 21.39 10.44 10.42
N GLY A 309 20.21 10.67 9.82
CA GLY A 309 18.96 10.83 10.54
C GLY A 309 18.63 9.59 11.38
N LYS A 310 18.77 8.39 10.81
CA LYS A 310 18.56 7.12 11.54
C LYS A 310 19.54 6.96 12.69
N LEU A 311 20.82 7.34 12.52
CA LEU A 311 21.82 7.25 13.58
C LEU A 311 21.50 8.21 14.74
N ILE A 312 21.20 9.48 14.45
CA ILE A 312 20.84 10.49 15.46
C ILE A 312 19.62 10.01 16.25
N PHE A 313 18.59 9.58 15.53
CA PHE A 313 17.36 9.08 16.13
C PHE A 313 17.61 7.84 17.00
N PHE A 314 18.40 6.89 16.51
CA PHE A 314 18.77 5.69 17.27
C PHE A 314 19.43 6.05 18.60
N VAL A 315 20.40 6.97 18.60
CA VAL A 315 21.07 7.42 19.84
C VAL A 315 20.07 8.06 20.81
N LEU A 316 19.18 8.94 20.31
CA LEU A 316 18.16 9.58 21.15
C LEU A 316 17.19 8.57 21.76
N ILE A 317 16.77 7.55 20.99
CA ILE A 317 15.88 6.49 21.47
C ILE A 317 16.59 5.58 22.49
N VAL A 318 17.87 5.25 22.29
CA VAL A 318 18.64 4.50 23.28
C VAL A 318 18.71 5.25 24.61
N ILE A 319 18.97 6.56 24.57
CA ILE A 319 18.95 7.41 25.77
C ILE A 319 17.56 7.40 26.42
N LEU A 320 16.50 7.57 25.64
CA LEU A 320 15.12 7.56 26.13
C LEU A 320 14.79 6.23 26.82
N TYR A 321 15.11 5.10 26.20
CA TYR A 321 14.82 3.77 26.71
C TYR A 321 15.62 3.48 27.98
N TRP A 322 16.87 3.96 28.04
CA TRP A 322 17.67 3.88 29.25
C TRP A 322 16.99 4.56 30.44
N TYR A 323 16.47 5.78 30.24
CA TYR A 323 15.84 6.55 31.32
C TYR A 323 14.44 6.07 31.68
N LEU A 324 13.63 5.66 30.70
CA LEU A 324 12.22 5.30 30.91
C LEU A 324 12.00 3.82 31.23
N LEU A 325 12.88 2.92 30.79
CA LEU A 325 12.73 1.47 30.98
C LEU A 325 13.86 0.88 31.82
N THR A 326 15.11 1.05 31.39
CA THR A 326 16.25 0.32 31.97
C THR A 326 16.60 0.78 33.38
N LYS A 327 16.81 2.09 33.58
CA LYS A 327 17.21 2.68 34.87
C LYS A 327 16.19 2.43 35.98
N PRO A 328 14.87 2.65 35.80
CA PRO A 328 13.91 2.38 36.87
C PRO A 328 13.81 0.89 37.19
N THR A 329 14.07 0.02 36.21
CA THR A 329 14.08 -1.44 36.40
C THR A 329 15.26 -1.89 37.23
N MET A 330 16.47 -1.42 36.88
CA MET A 330 17.68 -1.67 37.65
C MET A 330 17.52 -1.22 39.11
N ASN A 331 16.91 -0.06 39.32
CA ASN A 331 16.63 0.45 40.67
C ASN A 331 15.67 -0.46 41.45
N LYS A 332 14.63 -0.99 40.79
CA LYS A 332 13.66 -1.90 41.43
C LYS A 332 14.29 -3.26 41.76
N VAL A 333 15.08 -3.83 40.84
CA VAL A 333 15.84 -5.07 41.08
C VAL A 333 16.80 -4.86 42.25
N ARG A 334 17.59 -3.78 42.24
CA ARG A 334 18.49 -3.42 43.34
C ARG A 334 17.77 -3.28 44.67
N LYS A 335 16.57 -2.66 44.69
CA LYS A 335 15.75 -2.53 45.90
C LYS A 335 15.27 -3.89 46.41
N ASN A 336 14.80 -4.77 45.51
CA ASN A 336 14.36 -6.11 45.88
C ASN A 336 15.50 -6.94 46.49
N ILE A 337 16.73 -6.80 45.95
CA ILE A 337 17.93 -7.50 46.44
C ILE A 337 18.23 -7.00 47.86
N LYS A 338 18.26 -5.67 48.06
CA LYS A 338 18.49 -5.08 49.37
C LYS A 338 17.41 -5.41 50.41
N SER A 339 16.17 -5.65 49.98
CA SER A 339 15.06 -5.98 50.89
C SER A 339 14.89 -7.48 51.17
N GLY A 340 15.78 -8.34 50.64
CA GLY A 340 15.69 -9.79 50.84
C GLY A 340 14.43 -10.45 50.27
N LYS A 341 13.81 -9.84 49.24
CA LYS A 341 12.56 -10.34 48.60
C LYS A 341 12.83 -11.27 47.42
N PHE A 342 13.90 -12.06 47.49
CA PHE A 342 14.27 -13.04 46.47
C PHE A 342 14.19 -14.44 47.03
#